data_AF-A0A6B3SYP6-F1
#
_entry.id   AF-A0A6B3SYP6-F1
#
_cell.length_a   1.000
_cell.length_b   1.000
_cell.length_c   1.000
_cell.angle_alpha   90.00
_cell.angle_beta   90.00
_cell.angle_gamma   90.00
#
_symmetry.space_group_name_H-M   'P 1'
#
loop_
_entity.id
_entity.type
_entity.pdbx_description
1 polymer ?
#
loop_
_entity_poly.entity_id
_entity_poly.type
_entity_poly.pdbx_seq_one_letter_code
_entity_poly.pdbx_strand_id
1 'polypeptide(L)'
;MNIESTYDEMKRQTCARQDSPGEEDQLELTKLGIGFDGHYYRYGAYRYERCADAVNYARLERSRPGYQERNHPEPLWLEPPTPTVADQHNMSELAVSFDGKSYRFDGYRYDRLADAINYSQLSHGRSSKPA
;
A
#
# COMPACT_ATOMS: atom_id res chain seq x y z
N MET A 1 24.63 -32.04 15.26
CA MET A 1 24.70 -31.39 13.94
C MET A 1 23.33 -30.76 13.73
N ASN A 2 23.23 -29.44 13.95
CA ASN A 2 21.95 -28.75 14.07
C ASN A 2 21.66 -28.02 12.76
N ILE A 3 20.66 -28.50 12.01
CA ILE A 3 20.28 -28.01 10.68
C ILE A 3 19.05 -27.08 10.75
N GLU A 4 18.51 -26.84 11.94
CA GLU A 4 17.26 -26.08 12.13
C GLU A 4 17.49 -24.58 12.41
N SER A 5 18.74 -24.14 12.60
CA SER A 5 19.05 -22.76 13.00
C SER A 5 19.15 -21.77 11.83
N THR A 6 19.24 -22.23 10.59
CA THR A 6 19.41 -21.37 9.41
C THR A 6 18.09 -20.86 8.82
N TYR A 7 16.96 -21.48 9.17
CA TYR A 7 15.64 -21.09 8.62
C TYR A 7 14.95 -19.94 9.37
N ASP A 8 15.35 -19.67 10.62
CA ASP A 8 14.74 -18.63 11.46
C ASP A 8 15.43 -17.26 11.30
N GLU A 9 16.68 -17.25 10.84
CA GLU A 9 17.47 -16.03 10.62
C GLU A 9 17.20 -15.42 9.23
N MET A 10 16.90 -16.26 8.22
CA MET A 10 16.52 -15.78 6.89
C MET A 10 15.12 -15.15 6.82
N LYS A 11 14.25 -15.40 7.81
CA LYS A 11 12.89 -14.85 7.87
C LYS A 11 12.78 -13.51 8.59
N ARG A 12 13.81 -13.11 9.34
CA ARG A 12 13.82 -11.81 10.05
C ARG A 12 14.35 -10.66 9.19
N GLN A 13 15.02 -10.97 8.08
CA GLN A 13 15.64 -9.96 7.20
C GLN A 13 14.74 -9.51 6.04
N THR A 14 13.63 -10.21 5.75
CA THR A 14 12.78 -9.96 4.57
C THR A 14 11.57 -9.06 4.81
N CYS A 15 11.33 -8.59 6.04
CA CYS A 15 10.05 -7.94 6.39
C CYS A 15 10.06 -6.40 6.34
N ALA A 16 11.09 -5.73 5.80
CA ALA A 16 11.11 -4.26 5.87
C ALA A 16 11.55 -3.45 4.63
N ARG A 17 12.11 -3.99 3.53
CA ARG A 17 12.74 -3.06 2.55
C ARG A 17 13.12 -3.56 1.14
N GLN A 18 12.39 -4.48 0.49
CA GLN A 18 12.88 -5.08 -0.79
C GLN A 18 12.00 -4.93 -2.03
N ASP A 19 10.87 -4.22 -1.99
CA ASP A 19 10.07 -3.95 -3.20
C ASP A 19 10.22 -2.50 -3.70
N SER A 20 11.38 -1.87 -3.47
CA SER A 20 11.73 -0.67 -4.23
C SER A 20 12.41 -1.13 -5.51
N PRO A 21 11.92 -0.73 -6.69
CA PRO A 21 12.45 -1.24 -7.95
C PRO A 21 13.92 -0.82 -8.08
N GLY A 22 14.80 -1.78 -8.37
CA GLY A 22 16.18 -1.48 -8.72
C GLY A 22 16.24 -0.64 -10.01
N GLU A 23 17.42 -0.14 -10.37
CA GLU A 23 17.60 0.63 -11.62
C GLU A 23 17.21 -0.20 -12.86
N GLU A 24 17.50 -1.50 -12.84
CA GLU A 24 17.09 -2.43 -13.91
C GLU A 24 15.57 -2.62 -13.96
N ASP A 25 14.92 -2.73 -12.80
CA ASP A 25 13.47 -2.84 -12.70
C ASP A 25 12.79 -1.56 -13.19
N GLN A 26 13.33 -0.37 -12.90
CA GLN A 26 12.79 0.91 -13.38
C GLN A 26 12.76 1.00 -14.91
N LEU A 27 13.80 0.49 -15.58
CA LEU A 27 13.85 0.43 -17.04
C LEU A 27 12.76 -0.51 -17.60
N GLU A 28 12.54 -1.65 -16.96
CA GLU A 28 11.49 -2.59 -17.38
C GLU A 28 10.09 -2.02 -17.13
N LEU A 29 9.85 -1.42 -15.95
CA LEU A 29 8.61 -0.76 -15.59
C LEU A 29 8.26 0.34 -16.59
N THR A 30 9.23 1.18 -16.95
CA THR A 30 9.03 2.25 -17.96
C THR A 30 8.63 1.69 -19.32
N LYS A 31 9.26 0.59 -19.78
CA LYS A 31 8.91 -0.08 -21.05
C LYS A 31 7.50 -0.68 -21.06
N LEU A 32 7.03 -1.09 -19.89
CA LEU A 32 5.69 -1.64 -19.70
C LEU A 32 4.64 -0.56 -19.40
N GLY A 33 5.03 0.71 -19.23
CA GLY A 33 4.13 1.78 -18.82
C GLY A 33 3.64 1.62 -17.38
N ILE A 34 4.48 1.03 -16.51
CA ILE A 34 4.18 0.82 -15.10
C ILE A 34 4.80 1.94 -14.28
N GLY A 35 3.97 2.65 -13.54
CA GLY A 35 4.39 3.69 -12.59
C GLY A 35 4.55 3.12 -11.17
N PHE A 36 5.42 3.75 -10.38
CA PHE A 36 5.57 3.45 -8.95
C PHE A 36 5.37 4.73 -8.13
N ASP A 37 4.42 4.73 -7.20
CA ASP A 37 4.06 5.90 -6.37
C ASP A 37 4.79 5.93 -5.00
N GLY A 38 5.73 5.00 -4.78
CA GLY A 38 6.39 4.80 -3.49
C GLY A 38 5.71 3.77 -2.58
N HIS A 39 4.52 3.29 -2.92
CA HIS A 39 3.77 2.30 -2.16
C HIS A 39 3.15 1.19 -3.02
N TYR A 40 2.65 1.52 -4.20
CA TYR A 40 1.98 0.68 -5.17
C TYR A 40 2.58 0.88 -6.57
N TYR A 41 2.55 -0.22 -7.32
CA TYR A 41 2.81 -0.26 -8.75
C TYR A 41 1.50 -0.09 -9.50
N ARG A 42 1.49 0.69 -10.57
CA ARG A 42 0.29 0.92 -11.38
C ARG A 42 0.53 0.65 -12.84
N TYR A 43 -0.44 -0.02 -13.45
CA TYR A 43 -0.48 -0.31 -14.87
C TYR A 43 -1.88 0.02 -15.38
N GLY A 44 -1.99 1.08 -16.19
CA GLY A 44 -3.28 1.63 -16.61
C GLY A 44 -4.16 2.07 -15.42
N ALA A 45 -5.36 1.50 -15.31
CA ALA A 45 -6.30 1.78 -14.22
C ALA A 45 -6.10 0.91 -12.96
N TYR A 46 -5.17 -0.05 -12.99
CA TYR A 46 -4.98 -1.03 -11.93
C TYR A 46 -3.82 -0.65 -11.00
N ARG A 47 -3.96 -1.02 -9.72
CA ARG A 47 -2.94 -0.85 -8.67
C ARG A 47 -2.53 -2.19 -8.10
N TYR A 48 -1.25 -2.33 -7.78
CA TYR A 48 -0.63 -3.54 -7.27
C TYR A 48 0.33 -3.17 -6.13
N GLU A 49 0.38 -3.99 -5.08
CA GLU A 49 1.33 -3.80 -3.98
C GLU A 49 2.75 -4.24 -4.36
N ARG A 50 2.87 -5.13 -5.35
CA ARG A 50 4.12 -5.78 -5.75
C ARG A 50 4.48 -5.48 -7.19
N CYS A 51 5.77 -5.26 -7.44
CA CYS A 51 6.33 -5.04 -8.77
C CYS A 51 6.00 -6.20 -9.71
N ALA A 52 6.25 -7.42 -9.22
CA ALA A 52 6.05 -8.65 -9.97
C ALA A 52 4.60 -8.81 -10.46
N ASP A 53 3.61 -8.42 -9.65
CA ASP A 53 2.20 -8.55 -10.02
C ASP A 53 1.83 -7.58 -11.15
N ALA A 54 2.32 -6.33 -11.07
CA ALA A 54 2.11 -5.34 -12.13
C ALA A 54 2.79 -5.77 -13.44
N VAL A 55 4.03 -6.26 -13.38
CA VAL A 55 4.79 -6.74 -14.55
C VAL A 55 4.11 -7.96 -15.19
N ASN A 56 3.71 -8.94 -14.37
CA ASN A 56 3.01 -10.13 -14.85
C ASN A 56 1.70 -9.77 -15.52
N TYR A 57 0.94 -8.84 -14.95
CA TYR A 57 -0.31 -8.38 -15.55
C TYR A 57 -0.08 -7.65 -16.87
N ALA A 58 0.92 -6.75 -16.95
CA ALA A 58 1.26 -6.05 -18.18
C ALA A 58 1.68 -7.02 -19.30
N ARG A 59 2.51 -8.02 -18.98
CA ARG A 59 2.90 -9.08 -19.92
C ARG A 59 1.70 -9.91 -20.37
N LEU A 60 0.85 -10.30 -19.42
CA LEU A 60 -0.36 -11.07 -19.70
C LEU A 60 -1.29 -10.28 -20.62
N GLU A 61 -1.53 -9.00 -20.35
CA GLU A 61 -2.42 -8.17 -21.16
C GLU A 61 -1.89 -8.00 -22.59
N ARG A 62 -0.58 -7.75 -22.76
CA ARG A 62 0.09 -7.66 -24.08
C ARG A 62 0.07 -8.98 -24.86
N SER A 63 0.00 -10.12 -24.17
CA SER A 63 -0.08 -11.44 -24.81
C SER A 63 -1.48 -11.80 -25.33
N ARG A 64 -2.53 -11.04 -24.95
CA ARG A 64 -3.89 -11.33 -25.36
C ARG A 64 -4.13 -10.95 -26.83
N PRO A 65 -4.76 -11.82 -27.64
CA PRO A 65 -5.14 -11.47 -29.01
C PRO A 65 -6.16 -10.33 -29.00
N GLY A 66 -5.87 -9.26 -29.75
CA GLY A 66 -6.68 -8.04 -29.74
C GLY A 66 -6.26 -7.00 -28.71
N TYR A 67 -5.09 -7.14 -28.08
CA TYR A 67 -4.49 -6.07 -27.29
C TYR A 67 -4.33 -4.81 -28.15
N GLN A 68 -5.00 -3.75 -27.72
CA GLN A 68 -4.67 -2.39 -28.14
C GLN A 68 -4.05 -1.72 -26.93
N GLU A 69 -2.90 -1.08 -27.14
CA GLU A 69 -2.33 -0.14 -26.18
C GLU A 69 -3.35 1.00 -26.01
N ARG A 70 -4.27 0.79 -25.09
CA ARG A 70 -5.26 1.78 -24.74
C ARG A 70 -4.47 2.86 -24.02
N ASN A 71 -4.22 3.97 -24.71
CA ASN A 71 -3.93 5.26 -24.10
C ASN A 71 -5.13 5.65 -23.23
N HIS A 72 -5.29 4.96 -22.11
CA HIS A 72 -6.14 5.40 -21.04
C HIS A 72 -5.55 6.73 -20.59
N PRO A 73 -6.32 7.83 -20.57
CA PRO A 73 -5.83 9.05 -19.95
C PRO A 73 -5.38 8.66 -18.55
N GLU A 74 -4.09 8.87 -18.27
CA GLU A 74 -3.55 8.55 -16.95
C GLU A 74 -4.46 9.24 -15.92
N PRO A 75 -5.06 8.49 -14.99
CA PRO A 75 -5.86 9.12 -13.97
C PRO A 75 -4.97 10.13 -13.25
N LEU A 76 -5.36 11.40 -13.27
CA LEU A 76 -4.66 12.47 -12.57
C LEU A 76 -4.56 12.08 -11.09
N TRP A 77 -3.34 11.79 -10.66
CA TRP A 77 -3.06 11.37 -9.31
C TRP A 77 -3.08 12.57 -8.39
N LEU A 78 -4.03 12.55 -7.45
CA LEU A 78 -3.99 13.41 -6.27
C LEU A 78 -3.22 12.65 -5.20
N GLU A 79 -2.18 13.27 -4.67
CA GLU A 79 -1.51 12.81 -3.45
C GLU A 79 -2.56 12.55 -2.36
N PRO A 80 -2.42 11.49 -1.55
CA PRO A 80 -3.31 11.30 -0.41
C PRO A 80 -3.32 12.59 0.41
N PRO A 81 -4.50 13.17 0.70
CA PRO A 81 -4.56 14.42 1.43
C PRO A 81 -3.86 14.21 2.77
N THR A 82 -2.87 15.07 3.04
CA THR A 82 -2.26 15.14 4.36
C THR A 82 -3.34 15.53 5.38
N PRO A 83 -3.29 14.97 6.59
CA PRO A 83 -4.30 15.27 7.60
C PRO A 83 -4.30 16.77 7.88
N THR A 84 -5.46 17.41 7.68
CA THR A 84 -5.68 18.82 7.96
C THR A 84 -5.54 19.10 9.46
N VAL A 85 -5.48 20.38 9.87
CA VAL A 85 -5.41 20.74 11.31
C VAL A 85 -6.61 20.19 12.09
N ALA A 86 -7.80 20.17 11.48
CA ALA A 86 -8.99 19.56 12.06
C ALA A 86 -8.85 18.04 12.22
N ASP A 87 -8.27 17.37 11.22
CA ASP A 87 -7.99 15.94 11.27
C ASP A 87 -6.97 15.59 12.36
N GLN A 88 -5.93 16.40 12.54
CA GLN A 88 -4.93 16.23 13.59
C GLN A 88 -5.54 16.34 14.99
N HIS A 89 -6.53 17.22 15.18
CA HIS A 89 -7.29 17.30 16.43
C HIS A 89 -8.04 15.99 16.69
N ASN A 90 -8.83 15.51 15.72
CA ASN A 90 -9.58 14.25 15.84
C ASN A 90 -8.65 13.04 16.08
N MET A 91 -7.49 13.04 15.44
CA MET A 91 -6.47 12.00 15.64
C MET A 91 -5.94 11.99 17.06
N SER A 92 -5.66 13.17 17.63
CA SER A 92 -5.18 13.30 19.01
C SER A 92 -6.21 12.82 20.04
N GLU A 93 -7.49 13.12 19.82
CA GLU A 93 -8.58 12.68 20.71
C GLU A 93 -8.81 11.16 20.65
N LEU A 94 -8.67 10.56 19.47
CA LEU A 94 -8.96 9.14 19.23
C LEU A 94 -7.73 8.24 19.31
N ALA A 95 -6.59 8.76 19.77
CA ALA A 95 -5.30 8.07 19.80
C ALA A 95 -4.89 7.45 18.45
N VAL A 96 -5.28 8.09 17.35
CA VAL A 96 -4.90 7.71 15.98
C VAL A 96 -3.58 8.41 15.65
N SER A 97 -2.61 7.66 15.14
CA SER A 97 -1.32 8.21 14.69
C SER A 97 -1.19 8.14 13.18
N PHE A 98 -0.49 9.11 12.58
CA PHE A 98 -0.14 9.10 11.16
C PHE A 98 1.38 9.04 11.04
N ASP A 99 1.88 8.04 10.32
CA ASP A 99 3.33 7.82 10.13
C ASP A 99 3.88 8.52 8.87
N GLY A 100 3.12 9.46 8.31
CA GLY A 100 3.43 10.12 7.04
C GLY A 100 2.90 9.37 5.82
N LYS A 101 2.41 8.12 6.00
CA LYS A 101 1.97 7.26 4.90
C LYS A 101 0.65 6.54 5.18
N SER A 102 0.40 6.17 6.43
CA SER A 102 -0.76 5.40 6.86
C SER A 102 -1.23 5.85 8.23
N TYR A 103 -2.51 5.61 8.51
CA TYR A 103 -3.12 5.86 9.81
C TYR A 103 -3.07 4.60 10.65
N ARG A 104 -2.75 4.73 11.94
CA ARG A 104 -2.65 3.60 12.87
C ARG A 104 -3.54 3.82 14.08
N PHE A 105 -4.29 2.78 14.44
CA PHE A 105 -5.14 2.74 15.62
C PHE A 105 -5.18 1.31 16.18
N ASP A 106 -4.95 1.16 17.49
CA ASP A 106 -5.02 -0.13 18.21
C ASP A 106 -4.23 -1.29 17.56
N GLY A 107 -3.06 -0.98 16.97
CA GLY A 107 -2.22 -1.96 16.27
C GLY A 107 -2.63 -2.27 14.82
N TYR A 108 -3.76 -1.73 14.34
CA TYR A 108 -4.20 -1.85 12.96
C TYR A 108 -3.72 -0.67 12.10
N ARG A 109 -3.46 -0.94 10.82
CA ARG A 109 -3.07 0.05 9.81
C ARG A 109 -4.21 0.30 8.85
N TYR A 110 -4.47 1.58 8.56
CA TYR A 110 -5.52 2.05 7.67
C TYR A 110 -4.94 2.99 6.62
N ASP A 111 -5.45 2.88 5.40
CA ASP A 111 -5.06 3.76 4.30
C ASP A 111 -5.78 5.11 4.36
N ARG A 112 -6.92 5.19 5.04
CA ARG A 112 -7.75 6.39 5.18
C ARG A 112 -8.00 6.72 6.65
N LEU A 113 -7.91 8.01 6.98
CA LEU A 113 -8.23 8.50 8.31
C LEU A 113 -9.67 8.17 8.72
N ALA A 114 -10.62 8.33 7.79
CA ALA A 114 -12.03 8.03 8.03
C ALA A 114 -12.25 6.59 8.52
N ASP A 115 -11.50 5.62 7.98
CA ASP A 115 -11.60 4.23 8.38
C ASP A 115 -11.06 4.02 9.81
N ALA A 116 -9.93 4.65 10.14
CA ALA A 116 -9.35 4.63 11.48
C ALA A 116 -10.28 5.30 12.53
N ILE A 117 -10.87 6.45 12.19
CA ILE A 117 -11.81 7.17 13.07
C ILE A 117 -13.08 6.34 13.30
N ASN A 118 -13.69 5.82 12.22
CA ASN A 118 -14.90 5.00 12.32
C ASN A 118 -14.65 3.77 13.19
N TYR A 119 -13.51 3.10 13.01
CA TYR A 119 -13.15 1.95 13.83
C TYR A 119 -12.89 2.34 15.29
N SER A 120 -12.23 3.47 15.54
CA SER A 120 -12.03 3.99 16.90
C SER A 120 -13.36 4.26 17.60
N GLN A 121 -14.31 4.93 16.95
CA GLN A 121 -15.64 5.18 17.49
C GLN A 121 -16.41 3.88 17.76
N LEU A 122 -16.33 2.91 16.85
CA LEU A 122 -16.91 1.58 17.04
C LEU A 122 -16.27 0.84 18.22
N SER A 123 -14.95 0.94 18.41
CA SER A 123 -14.26 0.29 19.53
C SER A 123 -14.62 0.90 20.88
N HIS A 124 -14.74 2.24 20.95
CA HIS A 124 -15.16 2.96 22.15
C HIS A 124 -16.63 2.68 22.52
N GLY A 125 -17.50 2.52 21.52
CA GLY A 125 -18.89 2.10 21.74
C GLY A 125 -19.04 0.64 22.18
N ARG A 126 -18.03 -0.22 21.98
CA ARG A 126 -18.04 -1.61 22.44
C ARG A 126 -17.51 -1.78 23.86
N SER A 127 -16.75 -0.81 24.38
CA SER A 127 -16.37 -0.73 25.80
C SER A 127 -17.51 -0.24 26.72
N SER A 128 -18.59 0.32 26.17
CA SER A 128 -19.82 0.59 26.94
C SER A 128 -20.79 -0.60 26.86
N LYS A 129 -20.42 -1.74 27.45
CA LYS A 129 -21.40 -2.68 27.98
C LYS A 129 -21.53 -2.42 29.49
N PRO A 130 -22.61 -1.77 29.97
CA PRO A 130 -22.96 -1.88 31.37
C PRO A 130 -23.45 -3.31 31.66
N ALA A 131 -22.95 -3.86 32.77
CA ALA A 131 -23.43 -4.98 33.59
C ALA A 131 -24.26 -6.10 32.93
#